data_AF-X1ADK3-F1
#
_entry.id   AF-X1ADK3-F1
#
_cell.length_a   1.000
_cell.length_b   1.000
_cell.length_c   1.000
_cell.angle_alpha   90.00
_cell.angle_beta   90.00
_cell.angle_gamma   90.00
#
_symmetry.space_group_name_H-M   'P 1'
#
loop_
_entity.id
_entity.type
_entity.pdbx_description
1 polymer ?
#
loop_
_entity_poly.entity_id
_entity_poly.type
_entity_poly.pdbx_seq_one_letter_code
_entity_poly.pdbx_strand_id
1 'polypeptide(L)'
;EEDDNFILGRNSFTWTSFAARSHDVMVYVKVFEVNVRYSTRPLKISILNLGTHNESFLVVRLYINGEQVFADVVSLLNTSSLIEIEYDWMPLESGFANITVLVEAIPGETWLIDNHFSTLTEVIDWFIEIDSDADFESQGWPGSGTEEDPYRIENLYMMSLASFSRCIIIEDTSVYFIIQNCTFTGEDIADHSGITMWNVTNGQILNNTFTHCKFGIWGREVFSFVFANNTFKNCWKGFWMEMSLHNDVIQNVFESNDDAIWILRMNFTTFENNTLRFNINGLFIDFRSNETQVRWNTFIDNDQNAVDDGEFISSSKILV
;
A
#
# COMPACT_ATOMS: atom_id res chain seq x y z
N GLU A 1 6.09 -10.58 23.52
CA GLU A 1 6.81 -11.09 24.72
C GLU A 1 7.97 -10.18 25.17
N GLU A 2 8.45 -9.22 24.37
CA GLU A 2 9.51 -8.28 24.81
C GLU A 2 9.02 -7.17 25.77
N ASP A 3 7.74 -6.77 25.71
CA ASP A 3 7.16 -5.71 26.56
C ASP A 3 7.22 -6.06 28.07
N ASP A 4 7.05 -7.34 28.44
CA ASP A 4 7.05 -7.77 29.85
C ASP A 4 8.45 -7.72 30.48
N ASN A 5 9.50 -7.98 29.69
CA ASN A 5 10.88 -7.95 30.18
C ASN A 5 11.37 -6.52 30.42
N PHE A 6 10.91 -5.55 29.62
CA PHE A 6 11.21 -4.13 29.84
C PHE A 6 10.46 -3.59 31.08
N ILE A 7 9.20 -3.98 31.25
CA ILE A 7 8.38 -3.63 32.43
C ILE A 7 8.93 -4.30 33.70
N LEU A 8 9.36 -5.57 33.65
CA LEU A 8 10.00 -6.26 34.78
C LEU A 8 11.36 -5.68 35.13
N GLY A 9 12.18 -5.34 34.12
CA GLY A 9 13.44 -4.64 34.31
C GLY A 9 13.25 -3.27 34.99
N ARG A 10 12.26 -2.49 34.52
CA ARG A 10 11.90 -1.17 35.07
C ARG A 10 11.36 -1.28 36.50
N ASN A 11 10.47 -2.22 36.77
CA ASN A 11 9.95 -2.45 38.11
C ASN A 11 11.12 -2.79 39.04
N SER A 12 12.02 -3.70 38.67
CA SER A 12 13.17 -4.06 39.54
C SER A 12 14.11 -2.88 39.86
N PHE A 13 14.28 -1.91 38.94
CA PHE A 13 15.05 -0.69 39.16
C PHE A 13 14.32 0.35 40.03
N THR A 14 13.02 0.55 39.83
CA THR A 14 12.21 1.45 40.69
C THR A 14 12.09 0.97 42.14
N TRP A 15 12.19 -0.34 42.40
CA TRP A 15 12.11 -0.89 43.76
C TRP A 15 13.41 -0.77 44.57
N THR A 16 14.57 -0.54 43.94
CA THR A 16 15.87 -0.64 44.63
C THR A 16 16.62 0.67 44.85
N SER A 17 16.17 1.82 44.32
CA SER A 17 16.76 3.12 44.68
C SER A 17 15.85 4.31 44.39
N PHE A 18 15.80 5.25 45.34
CA PHE A 18 15.24 6.61 45.33
C PHE A 18 13.79 6.81 45.79
N ALA A 19 13.61 7.77 46.71
CA ALA A 19 12.31 8.37 47.00
C ALA A 19 11.75 9.01 45.72
N ALA A 20 10.43 8.92 45.50
CA ALA A 20 9.77 9.56 44.37
C ALA A 20 10.12 11.06 44.33
N ARG A 21 10.47 11.55 43.13
CA ARG A 21 10.88 12.95 42.92
C ARG A 21 9.67 13.88 42.99
N SER A 22 9.92 15.17 43.20
CA SER A 22 8.83 16.17 43.24
C SER A 22 8.13 16.26 41.89
N HIS A 23 8.92 16.40 40.83
CA HIS A 23 8.54 16.50 39.43
C HIS A 23 9.41 15.52 38.64
N ASP A 24 8.80 14.73 37.76
CA ASP A 24 9.48 13.72 36.93
C ASP A 24 8.53 13.27 35.82
N VAL A 25 8.91 13.53 34.56
CA VAL A 25 8.21 13.09 33.37
C VAL A 25 9.11 12.15 32.58
N MET A 26 8.51 11.11 32.00
CA MET A 26 9.19 10.21 31.09
C MET A 26 8.42 10.13 29.78
N VAL A 27 9.15 10.17 28.68
CA VAL A 27 8.61 9.97 27.33
C VAL A 27 9.25 8.77 26.66
N TYR A 28 8.47 8.04 25.87
CA TYR A 28 8.97 7.06 24.93
C TYR A 28 8.04 6.97 23.74
N VAL A 29 8.54 6.39 22.64
CA VAL A 29 7.73 6.14 21.44
C VAL A 29 7.80 4.66 21.09
N LYS A 30 6.64 4.04 20.88
CA LYS A 30 6.53 2.70 20.32
C LYS A 30 6.51 2.83 18.80
N VAL A 31 7.56 2.31 18.19
CA VAL A 31 7.72 2.20 16.74
C VAL A 31 7.57 0.74 16.32
N PHE A 32 7.11 0.49 15.11
CA PHE A 32 7.24 -0.83 14.51
C PHE A 32 8.71 -1.13 14.22
N GLU A 33 9.12 -2.39 14.38
CA GLU A 33 10.49 -2.82 14.09
C GLU A 33 10.87 -2.56 12.62
N VAL A 34 9.91 -2.85 11.73
CA VAL A 34 9.99 -2.58 10.29
C VAL A 34 8.83 -1.69 9.85
N ASN A 35 9.15 -0.62 9.14
CA ASN A 35 8.22 0.29 8.47
C ASN A 35 8.34 0.15 6.96
N VAL A 36 7.25 0.46 6.27
CA VAL A 36 7.16 0.35 4.81
C VAL A 36 7.17 1.76 4.22
N ARG A 37 8.09 2.01 3.30
CA ARG A 37 8.14 3.28 2.58
C ARG A 37 6.81 3.54 1.88
N TYR A 38 6.33 4.78 1.95
CA TYR A 38 5.03 5.23 1.43
C TYR A 38 3.79 4.58 2.05
N SER A 39 3.94 3.85 3.16
CA SER A 39 2.83 3.36 3.97
C SER A 39 2.68 4.22 5.22
N THR A 40 1.47 4.69 5.51
CA THR A 40 1.20 5.48 6.72
C THR A 40 0.90 4.57 7.90
N ARG A 41 1.60 4.73 9.02
CA ARG A 41 1.33 4.03 10.29
C ARG A 41 1.46 4.97 11.49
N PRO A 42 0.66 4.77 12.55
CA PRO A 42 0.74 5.62 13.73
C PRO A 42 1.97 5.29 14.58
N LEU A 43 2.72 6.32 14.95
CA LEU A 43 3.71 6.30 16.02
C LEU A 43 3.00 6.59 17.34
N LYS A 44 3.12 5.70 18.33
CA LYS A 44 2.50 5.89 19.65
C LYS A 44 3.50 6.51 20.62
N ILE A 45 3.28 7.77 20.94
CA ILE A 45 4.08 8.52 21.91
C ILE A 45 3.40 8.40 23.27
N SER A 46 4.14 7.92 24.26
CA SER A 46 3.64 7.67 25.61
C SER A 46 4.37 8.58 26.59
N ILE A 47 3.61 9.30 27.43
CA ILE A 47 4.16 10.26 28.40
C ILE A 47 3.63 9.91 29.78
N LEU A 48 4.54 9.63 30.70
CA LEU A 48 4.25 9.15 32.04
C LEU A 48 4.72 10.16 33.08
N ASN A 49 3.86 10.48 34.05
CA ASN A 49 4.24 11.27 35.21
C ASN A 49 4.71 10.34 36.35
N LEU A 50 6.01 10.36 36.62
CA LEU A 50 6.69 9.62 37.67
C LEU A 50 6.88 10.45 38.95
N GLY A 51 6.61 11.75 38.88
CA GLY A 51 6.70 12.70 39.99
C GLY A 51 5.59 12.50 41.00
N THR A 52 5.62 13.33 42.05
CA THR A 52 4.57 13.37 43.09
C THR A 52 3.54 14.47 42.86
N HIS A 53 3.79 15.37 41.89
CA HIS A 53 2.90 16.48 41.54
C HIS A 53 2.29 16.28 40.15
N ASN A 54 1.11 16.87 39.95
CA ASN A 54 0.52 16.98 38.63
C ASN A 54 1.35 17.94 37.78
N GLU A 55 1.55 17.59 36.52
CA GLU A 55 2.24 18.43 35.55
C GLU A 55 1.27 19.06 34.58
N SER A 56 1.59 20.26 34.10
CA SER A 56 0.72 21.01 33.20
C SER A 56 1.53 21.69 32.11
N PHE A 57 0.90 21.89 30.96
CA PHE A 57 1.51 22.54 29.79
C PHE A 57 2.80 21.86 29.32
N LEU A 58 2.80 20.53 29.29
CA LEU A 58 3.94 19.76 28.77
C LEU A 58 4.01 19.92 27.26
N VAL A 59 5.09 20.51 26.76
CA VAL A 59 5.34 20.64 25.33
C VAL A 59 6.06 19.40 24.84
N VAL A 60 5.41 18.65 23.95
CA VAL A 60 5.90 17.40 23.37
C VAL A 60 6.37 17.70 21.95
N ARG A 61 7.53 17.17 21.56
CA ARG A 61 8.06 17.30 20.20
C ARG A 61 8.50 15.95 19.67
N LEU A 62 8.23 15.70 18.39
CA LEU A 62 8.69 14.51 17.66
C LEU A 62 9.58 14.96 16.50
N TYR A 63 10.70 14.27 16.37
CA TYR A 63 11.69 14.45 15.31
C TYR A 63 11.90 13.14 14.56
N ILE A 64 12.02 13.24 13.24
CA ILE A 64 12.35 12.13 12.35
C ILE A 64 13.60 12.52 11.57
N ASN A 65 14.67 11.74 11.69
CA ASN A 65 15.98 12.03 11.12
C ASN A 65 16.52 13.44 11.49
N GLY A 66 16.14 13.93 12.67
CA GLY A 66 16.54 15.24 13.19
C GLY A 66 15.65 16.42 12.75
N GLU A 67 14.66 16.21 11.87
CA GLU A 67 13.67 17.22 11.50
C GLU A 67 12.44 17.15 12.41
N GLN A 68 11.97 18.28 12.94
CA GLN A 68 10.78 18.32 13.78
C GLN A 68 9.52 18.17 12.92
N VAL A 69 8.79 17.06 13.10
CA VAL A 69 7.58 16.77 12.31
C VAL A 69 6.28 17.04 13.08
N PHE A 70 6.33 17.08 14.41
CA PHE A 70 5.15 17.24 15.25
C PHE A 70 5.48 17.94 16.56
N ALA A 71 4.53 18.74 17.05
CA ALA A 71 4.57 19.33 18.38
C ALA A 71 3.15 19.48 18.93
N ASP A 72 2.95 19.18 20.21
CA ASP A 72 1.66 19.30 20.90
C ASP A 72 1.85 19.68 22.38
N VAL A 73 0.76 20.10 23.03
CA VAL A 73 0.76 20.56 24.42
C VAL A 73 -0.23 19.75 25.25
N VAL A 74 0.29 18.94 26.17
CA VAL A 74 -0.55 18.23 27.15
C VAL A 74 -0.90 19.18 28.30
N SER A 75 -2.18 19.51 28.42
CA SER A 75 -2.66 20.52 29.38
C SER A 75 -2.49 20.11 30.84
N LEU A 76 -2.70 18.83 31.15
CA LEU A 76 -2.60 18.28 32.51
C LEU A 76 -2.26 16.79 32.45
N LEU A 77 -1.25 16.37 33.20
CA LEU A 77 -0.88 14.98 33.42
C LEU A 77 -0.83 14.73 34.93
N ASN A 78 -1.80 13.96 35.44
CA ASN A 78 -1.91 13.68 36.86
C ASN A 78 -0.75 12.81 37.36
N THR A 79 -0.43 12.93 38.64
CA THR A 79 0.53 12.06 39.32
C THR A 79 0.26 10.59 39.02
N SER A 80 1.30 9.83 38.66
CA SER A 80 1.22 8.40 38.33
C SER A 80 0.28 8.04 37.17
N SER A 81 -0.01 8.99 36.27
CA SER A 81 -0.81 8.76 35.07
C SER A 81 0.03 8.76 33.78
N LEU A 82 -0.53 8.13 32.75
CA LEU A 82 0.01 8.00 31.41
C LEU A 82 -0.95 8.67 30.42
N ILE A 83 -0.41 9.40 29.44
CA ILE A 83 -1.14 9.81 28.24
C ILE A 83 -0.46 9.25 26.99
N GLU A 84 -1.25 8.94 25.98
CA GLU A 84 -0.78 8.50 24.67
C GLU A 84 -1.22 9.50 23.59
N ILE A 85 -0.30 9.81 22.68
CA ILE A 85 -0.51 10.66 21.52
C ILE A 85 -0.11 9.85 20.29
N GLU A 86 -0.95 9.87 19.26
CA GLU A 86 -0.66 9.19 18.00
C GLU A 86 -0.28 10.19 16.92
N TYR A 87 0.78 9.87 16.17
CA TYR A 87 1.20 10.63 15.00
C TYR A 87 1.29 9.71 13.79
N ASP A 88 0.49 9.97 12.76
CA ASP A 88 0.51 9.21 11.51
C ASP A 88 1.77 9.55 10.69
N TRP A 89 2.68 8.59 10.58
CA TRP A 89 3.93 8.73 9.86
C TRP A 89 3.96 7.91 8.58
N MET A 90 4.35 8.56 7.47
CA MET A 90 4.61 7.93 6.18
C MET A 90 6.08 8.16 5.78
N PRO A 91 6.96 7.15 5.83
CA PRO A 91 8.36 7.32 5.47
C PRO A 91 8.54 7.47 3.95
N LEU A 92 9.40 8.40 3.54
CA LEU A 92 9.65 8.72 2.12
C LEU A 92 10.99 8.18 1.60
N GLU A 93 11.82 7.62 2.47
CA GLU A 93 13.14 7.06 2.17
C GLU A 93 13.28 5.68 2.83
N SER A 94 13.90 4.73 2.13
CA SER A 94 14.27 3.42 2.69
C SER A 94 15.61 3.52 3.46
N GLY A 95 15.87 2.56 4.35
CA GLY A 95 16.99 2.55 5.29
C GLY A 95 16.57 2.79 6.74
N PHE A 96 17.51 3.07 7.62
CA PHE A 96 17.20 3.30 9.04
C PHE A 96 16.73 4.74 9.29
N ALA A 97 15.55 4.89 9.88
CA ALA A 97 15.02 6.16 10.35
C ALA A 97 15.28 6.32 11.85
N ASN A 98 15.76 7.49 12.26
CA ASN A 98 15.90 7.86 13.66
C ASN A 98 14.65 8.60 14.14
N ILE A 99 13.93 7.99 15.07
CA ILE A 99 12.73 8.55 15.70
C ILE A 99 13.12 9.05 17.07
N THR A 100 12.95 10.35 17.31
CA THR A 100 13.28 11.00 18.58
C THR A 100 12.07 11.75 19.10
N VAL A 101 11.68 11.47 20.35
CA VAL A 101 10.64 12.20 21.06
C VAL A 101 11.23 12.88 22.29
N LEU A 102 10.75 14.09 22.57
CA LEU A 102 11.15 14.82 23.76
C LEU A 102 9.98 15.59 24.38
N VAL A 103 10.04 15.75 25.70
CA VAL A 103 9.18 16.64 26.46
C VAL A 103 10.06 17.77 27.00
N GLU A 104 9.62 19.01 26.86
CA GLU A 104 10.37 20.15 27.40
C GLU A 104 10.42 20.08 28.93
N ALA A 105 11.60 20.41 29.49
CA ALA A 105 11.82 20.40 30.93
C ALA A 105 10.83 21.30 31.66
N ILE A 106 10.18 20.76 32.68
CA ILE A 106 9.24 21.52 33.52
C ILE A 106 9.96 22.20 34.69
N PRO A 107 9.44 23.34 35.20
CA PRO A 107 10.04 24.01 36.35
C PRO A 107 10.07 23.12 37.59
N GLY A 108 11.27 22.87 38.11
CA GLY A 108 11.46 22.08 39.34
C GLY A 108 11.76 20.59 39.10
N GLU A 109 11.73 20.13 37.86
CA GLU A 109 12.24 18.81 37.49
C GLU A 109 13.76 18.83 37.38
N THR A 110 14.40 17.98 38.18
CA THR A 110 15.87 17.89 38.27
C THR A 110 16.44 16.72 37.48
N TRP A 111 15.58 15.83 36.99
CA TRP A 111 15.95 14.65 36.24
C TRP A 111 15.31 14.75 34.86
N LEU A 112 16.14 14.95 33.83
CA LEU A 112 15.69 15.29 32.47
C LEU A 112 16.08 14.20 31.46
N ILE A 113 16.63 13.07 31.92
CA ILE A 113 17.18 12.04 31.04
C ILE A 113 16.06 11.28 30.33
N ASP A 114 14.98 11.02 31.05
CA ASP A 114 13.77 10.34 30.61
C ASP A 114 12.77 11.26 29.89
N ASN A 115 13.00 12.57 29.88
CA ASN A 115 12.33 13.51 28.98
C ASN A 115 12.75 13.41 27.52
N HIS A 116 13.67 12.50 27.20
CA HIS A 116 14.17 12.32 25.86
C HIS A 116 14.33 10.84 25.54
N PHE A 117 13.76 10.41 24.41
CA PHE A 117 13.88 9.04 23.94
C PHE A 117 14.14 9.01 22.44
N SER A 118 15.12 8.21 22.01
CA SER A 118 15.45 7.98 20.61
C SER A 118 15.52 6.50 20.31
N THR A 119 15.04 6.10 19.14
CA THR A 119 15.15 4.73 18.62
C THR A 119 15.38 4.75 17.11
N LEU A 120 15.94 3.65 16.59
CA LEU A 120 16.06 3.40 15.15
C LEU A 120 14.98 2.42 14.72
N THR A 121 14.43 2.62 13.52
CA THR A 121 13.55 1.65 12.86
C THR A 121 13.98 1.48 11.41
N GLU A 122 13.85 0.27 10.88
CA GLU A 122 14.16 -0.01 9.48
C GLU A 122 12.97 0.38 8.60
N VAL A 123 13.22 1.07 7.50
CA VAL A 123 12.25 1.35 6.44
C VAL A 123 12.65 0.57 5.19
N ILE A 124 11.78 -0.32 4.73
CA ILE A 124 12.04 -1.12 3.53
C ILE A 124 11.15 -0.68 2.36
N ASP A 125 11.69 -0.84 1.14
CA ASP A 125 10.90 -0.83 -0.08
C ASP A 125 10.16 -2.18 -0.14
N TRP A 126 8.83 -2.14 -0.11
CA TRP A 126 8.00 -3.34 0.04
C TRP A 126 7.38 -3.73 -1.30
N PHE A 127 7.49 -5.01 -1.68
CA PHE A 127 6.61 -5.63 -2.66
C PHE A 127 5.72 -6.64 -1.93
N ILE A 128 4.53 -6.88 -2.46
CA ILE A 128 3.60 -7.87 -1.93
C ILE A 128 3.69 -9.09 -2.82
N GLU A 129 3.96 -10.25 -2.23
CA GLU A 129 3.99 -11.53 -2.91
C GLU A 129 2.99 -12.44 -2.22
N ILE A 130 2.05 -12.98 -2.99
CA ILE A 130 1.07 -13.99 -2.58
C ILE A 130 1.29 -15.16 -3.54
N ASP A 131 1.84 -16.27 -3.11
CA ASP A 131 2.09 -17.46 -3.94
C ASP A 131 1.14 -18.62 -3.62
N SER A 132 0.24 -18.41 -2.65
CA SER A 132 -0.75 -19.40 -2.23
C SER A 132 -1.92 -18.78 -1.47
N ASP A 133 -3.01 -19.55 -1.34
CA ASP A 133 -4.18 -19.16 -0.53
C ASP A 133 -3.84 -18.82 0.93
N ALA A 134 -2.78 -19.42 1.49
CA ALA A 134 -2.39 -19.24 2.89
C ALA A 134 -1.66 -17.91 3.15
N ASP A 135 -1.09 -17.30 2.12
CA ASP A 135 -0.26 -16.10 2.27
C ASP A 135 -1.06 -14.90 2.73
N PHE A 136 -2.28 -14.75 2.24
CA PHE A 136 -3.11 -13.63 2.67
C PHE A 136 -3.37 -13.64 4.18
N GLU A 137 -3.67 -14.82 4.74
CA GLU A 137 -3.89 -14.98 6.19
C GLU A 137 -2.59 -14.78 6.96
N SER A 138 -1.51 -15.43 6.52
CA SER A 138 -0.22 -15.41 7.21
C SER A 138 0.42 -14.02 7.24
N GLN A 139 0.16 -13.20 6.22
CA GLN A 139 0.58 -11.80 6.13
C GLN A 139 -0.39 -10.84 6.85
N GLY A 140 -1.54 -11.33 7.32
CA GLY A 140 -2.49 -10.56 8.12
C GLY A 140 -3.32 -9.55 7.33
N TRP A 141 -3.64 -9.83 6.06
CA TRP A 141 -4.49 -8.95 5.27
C TRP A 141 -5.93 -8.91 5.85
N PRO A 142 -6.60 -7.73 5.85
CA PRO A 142 -7.94 -7.56 6.43
C PRO A 142 -9.05 -8.05 5.48
N GLY A 143 -10.23 -8.34 6.04
CA GLY A 143 -11.37 -8.97 5.34
C GLY A 143 -12.49 -8.03 4.83
N SER A 144 -13.18 -8.53 3.80
CA SER A 144 -14.38 -8.07 3.04
C SER A 144 -14.18 -7.81 1.54
N GLY A 145 -13.14 -8.36 0.95
CA GLY A 145 -13.02 -8.68 -0.47
C GLY A 145 -13.81 -9.91 -0.90
N THR A 146 -15.08 -9.98 -0.50
CA THR A 146 -15.93 -11.15 -0.23
C THR A 146 -15.92 -12.34 -1.22
N GLU A 147 -15.81 -13.57 -0.69
CA GLU A 147 -16.95 -14.51 -0.67
C GLU A 147 -17.42 -14.73 0.80
N GLU A 148 -17.63 -13.63 1.54
CA GLU A 148 -17.96 -13.55 2.99
C GLU A 148 -16.80 -13.90 3.94
N ASP A 149 -15.56 -13.44 3.77
CA ASP A 149 -15.09 -12.10 4.14
C ASP A 149 -13.55 -12.02 3.88
N PRO A 150 -13.04 -12.35 2.69
CA PRO A 150 -11.61 -12.48 2.41
C PRO A 150 -11.02 -11.14 1.95
N TYR A 151 -9.85 -11.11 1.31
CA TYR A 151 -8.86 -10.09 1.65
C TYR A 151 -8.93 -8.76 0.88
N ARG A 152 -8.48 -7.68 1.52
CA ARG A 152 -8.36 -6.35 0.90
C ARG A 152 -6.93 -5.85 0.97
N ILE A 153 -6.38 -5.50 -0.18
CA ILE A 153 -5.14 -4.73 -0.33
C ILE A 153 -5.55 -3.34 -0.81
N GLU A 154 -5.30 -2.30 -0.02
CA GLU A 154 -5.80 -0.97 -0.40
C GLU A 154 -5.01 0.21 0.12
N ASN A 155 -5.26 1.37 -0.52
CA ASN A 155 -4.70 2.67 -0.14
C ASN A 155 -3.17 2.68 -0.11
N LEU A 156 -2.55 1.91 -1.00
CA LEU A 156 -1.09 1.81 -1.09
C LEU A 156 -0.55 2.71 -2.20
N TYR A 157 0.58 3.36 -1.92
CA TYR A 157 1.40 4.00 -2.93
C TYR A 157 2.65 3.15 -3.16
N MET A 158 2.70 2.49 -4.30
CA MET A 158 3.72 1.51 -4.66
C MET A 158 4.61 2.12 -5.75
N MET A 159 5.80 2.57 -5.36
CA MET A 159 6.80 3.04 -6.30
C MET A 159 8.00 2.10 -6.28
N SER A 160 8.47 1.71 -7.45
CA SER A 160 9.73 0.97 -7.51
C SER A 160 10.88 1.79 -8.08
N LEU A 161 12.03 1.62 -7.44
CA LEU A 161 13.29 2.28 -7.74
C LEU A 161 14.35 1.29 -8.25
N ALA A 162 13.98 0.03 -8.46
CA ALA A 162 14.87 -1.03 -8.91
C ALA A 162 14.49 -1.53 -10.31
N SER A 163 15.49 -1.88 -11.09
CA SER A 163 15.34 -2.58 -12.38
C SER A 163 14.66 -3.94 -12.16
N PHE A 164 13.66 -4.27 -12.99
CA PHE A 164 12.85 -5.50 -12.96
C PHE A 164 12.00 -5.70 -11.72
N SER A 165 11.28 -4.66 -11.31
CA SER A 165 10.43 -4.69 -10.12
C SER A 165 8.98 -5.02 -10.43
N ARG A 166 8.35 -5.76 -9.53
CA ARG A 166 6.90 -6.01 -9.50
C ARG A 166 6.39 -5.54 -8.14
N CYS A 167 5.38 -4.68 -8.12
CA CYS A 167 4.86 -4.17 -6.85
C CYS A 167 4.02 -5.22 -6.13
N ILE A 168 3.11 -5.86 -6.88
CA ILE A 168 2.28 -6.94 -6.36
C ILE A 168 2.41 -8.13 -7.30
N ILE A 169 2.75 -9.28 -6.73
CA ILE A 169 2.81 -10.58 -7.39
C ILE A 169 1.76 -11.46 -6.72
N ILE A 170 0.85 -12.04 -7.50
CA ILE A 170 -0.17 -12.97 -7.01
C ILE A 170 -0.17 -14.21 -7.88
N GLU A 171 0.10 -15.35 -7.28
CA GLU A 171 0.21 -16.63 -7.97
C GLU A 171 -0.57 -17.70 -7.20
N ASP A 172 -1.10 -18.69 -7.94
CA ASP A 172 -1.65 -19.94 -7.41
C ASP A 172 -2.67 -19.77 -6.27
N THR A 173 -3.57 -18.80 -6.43
CA THR A 173 -4.61 -18.52 -5.43
C THR A 173 -6.02 -18.48 -6.00
N SER A 174 -6.96 -18.98 -5.21
CA SER A 174 -8.39 -19.02 -5.51
C SER A 174 -9.26 -18.30 -4.48
N VAL A 175 -8.65 -17.76 -3.41
CA VAL A 175 -9.35 -16.94 -2.44
C VAL A 175 -9.85 -15.64 -3.09
N TYR A 176 -10.97 -15.13 -2.61
CA TYR A 176 -11.47 -13.86 -3.10
C TYR A 176 -10.64 -12.73 -2.51
N PHE A 177 -10.35 -11.72 -3.32
CA PHE A 177 -9.65 -10.53 -2.83
C PHE A 177 -10.00 -9.30 -3.65
N ILE A 178 -9.76 -8.13 -3.06
CA ILE A 178 -9.88 -6.84 -3.74
C ILE A 178 -8.55 -6.08 -3.59
N ILE A 179 -8.04 -5.55 -4.70
CA ILE A 179 -6.98 -4.55 -4.71
C ILE A 179 -7.59 -3.22 -5.13
N GLN A 180 -7.58 -2.22 -4.24
CA GLN A 180 -8.27 -0.96 -4.52
C GLN A 180 -7.61 0.30 -3.99
N ASN A 181 -7.88 1.43 -4.67
CA ASN A 181 -7.38 2.76 -4.30
C ASN A 181 -5.85 2.81 -4.17
N CYS A 182 -5.13 1.96 -4.90
CA CYS A 182 -3.68 1.95 -4.92
C CYS A 182 -3.14 2.77 -6.11
N THR A 183 -1.93 3.32 -5.93
CA THR A 183 -1.16 3.97 -7.00
C THR A 183 0.12 3.19 -7.24
N PHE A 184 0.36 2.81 -8.48
CA PHE A 184 1.55 2.09 -8.94
C PHE A 184 2.32 2.99 -9.90
N THR A 185 3.60 3.25 -9.61
CA THR A 185 4.43 4.10 -10.47
C THR A 185 5.89 3.66 -10.56
N GLY A 186 6.45 3.75 -11.77
CA GLY A 186 7.88 3.55 -12.04
C GLY A 186 8.61 4.88 -12.29
N GLU A 187 9.92 4.90 -12.06
CA GLU A 187 10.80 5.98 -12.56
C GLU A 187 11.14 5.82 -14.05
N ASP A 188 11.17 4.57 -14.53
CA ASP A 188 11.40 4.20 -15.92
C ASP A 188 10.36 3.14 -16.37
N ILE A 189 9.82 3.32 -17.57
CA ILE A 189 8.81 2.46 -18.19
C ILE A 189 9.37 1.07 -18.49
N ALA A 190 10.69 0.88 -18.61
CA ALA A 190 11.24 -0.39 -19.11
C ALA A 190 11.08 -1.60 -18.14
N ASP A 191 10.95 -1.35 -16.84
CA ASP A 191 11.34 -2.31 -15.82
C ASP A 191 10.35 -2.50 -14.67
N HIS A 192 9.19 -1.85 -14.73
CA HIS A 192 8.26 -1.78 -13.60
C HIS A 192 6.88 -2.38 -13.92
N SER A 193 6.46 -3.40 -13.18
CA SER A 193 5.10 -3.94 -13.26
C SER A 193 4.30 -3.57 -12.01
N GLY A 194 3.09 -3.03 -12.19
CA GLY A 194 2.19 -2.73 -11.09
C GLY A 194 1.69 -4.02 -10.41
N ILE A 195 0.85 -4.77 -11.12
CA ILE A 195 0.34 -6.06 -10.64
C ILE A 195 0.68 -7.15 -11.67
N THR A 196 1.22 -8.26 -11.16
CA THR A 196 1.53 -9.46 -11.93
C THR A 196 0.72 -10.63 -11.36
N MET A 197 0.02 -11.37 -12.22
CA MET A 197 -0.81 -12.50 -11.80
C MET A 197 -0.56 -13.78 -12.62
N TRP A 198 -0.52 -14.93 -11.95
CA TRP A 198 -0.42 -16.24 -12.61
C TRP A 198 -1.31 -17.29 -11.94
N ASN A 199 -2.22 -17.92 -12.69
CA ASN A 199 -3.13 -18.96 -12.17
C ASN A 199 -3.92 -18.47 -10.94
N VAL A 200 -4.71 -17.42 -11.15
CA VAL A 200 -5.46 -16.73 -10.08
C VAL A 200 -6.94 -16.65 -10.43
N THR A 201 -7.82 -16.88 -9.45
CA THR A 201 -9.27 -16.69 -9.63
C THR A 201 -9.88 -15.80 -8.55
N ASN A 202 -11.05 -15.21 -8.83
CA ASN A 202 -11.93 -14.54 -7.86
C ASN A 202 -11.43 -13.18 -7.31
N GLY A 203 -10.69 -12.40 -8.09
CA GLY A 203 -10.23 -11.09 -7.66
C GLY A 203 -11.00 -9.90 -8.23
N GLN A 204 -10.91 -8.74 -7.57
CA GLN A 204 -11.34 -7.46 -8.12
C GLN A 204 -10.22 -6.43 -8.02
N ILE A 205 -9.98 -5.70 -9.10
CA ILE A 205 -8.99 -4.62 -9.17
C ILE A 205 -9.74 -3.32 -9.45
N LEU A 206 -9.89 -2.48 -8.44
CA LEU A 206 -10.86 -1.37 -8.44
C LEU A 206 -10.19 -0.02 -8.13
N ASN A 207 -10.51 1.03 -8.89
CA ASN A 207 -10.10 2.41 -8.56
C ASN A 207 -8.59 2.61 -8.38
N ASN A 208 -7.76 1.83 -9.07
CA ASN A 208 -6.30 1.96 -8.99
C ASN A 208 -5.75 2.87 -10.09
N THR A 209 -4.59 3.47 -9.84
CA THR A 209 -3.85 4.26 -10.83
C THR A 209 -2.52 3.58 -11.13
N PHE A 210 -2.26 3.28 -12.40
CA PHE A 210 -0.99 2.76 -12.90
C PHE A 210 -0.37 3.81 -13.80
N THR A 211 0.83 4.30 -13.48
CA THR A 211 1.50 5.32 -14.28
C THR A 211 2.97 5.02 -14.48
N HIS A 212 3.50 5.25 -15.68
CA HIS A 212 4.92 4.99 -15.99
C HIS A 212 5.34 3.53 -15.68
N CYS A 213 4.50 2.56 -16.03
CA CYS A 213 4.77 1.14 -15.84
C CYS A 213 5.17 0.49 -17.16
N LYS A 214 6.03 -0.53 -17.12
CA LYS A 214 6.16 -1.52 -18.20
C LYS A 214 4.84 -2.20 -18.44
N PHE A 215 4.27 -2.76 -17.36
CA PHE A 215 2.95 -3.36 -17.35
C PHE A 215 2.18 -2.74 -16.21
N GLY A 216 1.06 -2.06 -16.49
CA GLY A 216 0.15 -1.67 -15.41
C GLY A 216 -0.35 -2.93 -14.71
N ILE A 217 -0.98 -3.80 -15.50
CA ILE A 217 -1.31 -5.17 -15.11
C ILE A 217 -0.83 -6.12 -16.19
N TRP A 218 -0.11 -7.16 -15.78
CA TRP A 218 0.10 -8.36 -16.60
C TRP A 218 -0.47 -9.57 -15.88
N GLY A 219 -1.13 -10.46 -16.62
CA GLY A 219 -1.61 -11.71 -16.05
C GLY A 219 -1.73 -12.84 -17.05
N ARG A 220 -1.60 -14.07 -16.54
CA ARG A 220 -1.83 -15.30 -17.27
C ARG A 220 -2.68 -16.26 -16.46
N GLU A 221 -3.63 -16.93 -17.11
CA GLU A 221 -4.54 -17.88 -16.43
C GLU A 221 -5.29 -17.21 -15.27
N VAL A 222 -5.86 -16.02 -15.55
CA VAL A 222 -6.62 -15.17 -14.63
C VAL A 222 -8.12 -15.32 -14.91
N PHE A 223 -8.90 -15.73 -13.90
CA PHE A 223 -10.30 -16.16 -14.08
C PHE A 223 -11.28 -15.47 -13.14
N SER A 224 -12.47 -15.12 -13.65
CA SER A 224 -13.55 -14.55 -12.81
C SER A 224 -13.16 -13.24 -12.13
N PHE A 225 -12.46 -12.34 -12.83
CA PHE A 225 -12.05 -11.04 -12.32
C PHE A 225 -12.94 -9.88 -12.77
N VAL A 226 -13.02 -8.86 -11.93
CA VAL A 226 -13.52 -7.54 -12.29
C VAL A 226 -12.40 -6.51 -12.21
N PHE A 227 -12.07 -5.88 -13.34
CA PHE A 227 -11.16 -4.75 -13.45
C PHE A 227 -11.98 -3.49 -13.72
N ALA A 228 -12.23 -2.67 -12.71
CA ALA A 228 -13.12 -1.53 -12.85
C ALA A 228 -12.58 -0.20 -12.34
N ASN A 229 -12.89 0.88 -13.06
CA ASN A 229 -12.56 2.26 -12.68
C ASN A 229 -11.06 2.50 -12.48
N ASN A 230 -10.19 1.72 -13.11
CA ASN A 230 -8.75 1.92 -13.03
C ASN A 230 -8.27 2.91 -14.10
N THR A 231 -7.18 3.60 -13.82
CA THR A 231 -6.51 4.50 -14.76
C THR A 231 -5.12 3.97 -15.09
N PHE A 232 -4.81 3.82 -16.38
CA PHE A 232 -3.52 3.38 -16.91
C PHE A 232 -2.94 4.46 -17.80
N LYS A 233 -1.80 5.04 -17.39
CA LYS A 233 -1.22 6.20 -18.05
C LYS A 233 0.28 6.07 -18.31
N ASN A 234 0.73 6.43 -19.51
CA ASN A 234 2.16 6.43 -19.84
C ASN A 234 2.83 5.07 -19.60
N CYS A 235 2.11 3.95 -19.79
CA CYS A 235 2.64 2.61 -19.64
C CYS A 235 3.07 2.02 -20.99
N TRP A 236 4.02 1.10 -20.99
CA TRP A 236 4.33 0.34 -22.22
C TRP A 236 3.14 -0.57 -22.58
N LYS A 237 2.66 -1.40 -21.65
CA LYS A 237 1.31 -1.96 -21.75
C LYS A 237 0.48 -1.59 -20.53
N GLY A 238 -0.69 -1.01 -20.74
CA GLY A 238 -1.62 -0.71 -19.65
C GLY A 238 -2.15 -2.00 -19.03
N PHE A 239 -2.78 -2.82 -19.86
CA PHE A 239 -3.38 -4.09 -19.48
C PHE A 239 -3.00 -5.19 -20.48
N TRP A 240 -2.30 -6.21 -20.00
CA TRP A 240 -1.94 -7.38 -20.80
C TRP A 240 -2.41 -8.67 -20.13
N MET A 241 -3.29 -9.43 -20.81
CA MET A 241 -3.79 -10.70 -20.32
C MET A 241 -3.61 -11.84 -21.32
N GLU A 242 -3.29 -13.02 -20.80
CA GLU A 242 -3.06 -14.23 -21.58
C GLU A 242 -3.85 -15.42 -21.03
N MET A 243 -4.43 -16.24 -21.90
CA MET A 243 -5.06 -17.53 -21.53
C MET A 243 -6.07 -17.41 -20.38
N SER A 244 -6.84 -16.33 -20.38
CA SER A 244 -7.67 -15.91 -19.25
C SER A 244 -9.15 -15.89 -19.67
N LEU A 245 -10.09 -16.02 -18.73
CA LEU A 245 -11.53 -16.16 -19.08
C LEU A 245 -12.49 -15.68 -17.99
N HIS A 246 -13.74 -15.37 -18.40
CA HIS A 246 -14.79 -14.86 -17.51
C HIS A 246 -14.40 -13.59 -16.76
N ASN A 247 -13.71 -12.67 -17.44
CA ASN A 247 -13.28 -11.40 -16.85
C ASN A 247 -14.11 -10.23 -17.37
N ASP A 248 -14.24 -9.20 -16.56
CA ASP A 248 -14.91 -7.96 -16.91
C ASP A 248 -13.94 -6.79 -16.76
N VAL A 249 -13.71 -6.05 -17.86
CA VAL A 249 -12.87 -4.85 -17.92
C VAL A 249 -13.78 -3.66 -18.19
N ILE A 250 -14.15 -2.94 -17.14
CA ILE A 250 -15.27 -2.00 -17.14
C ILE A 250 -14.83 -0.61 -16.69
N GLN A 251 -15.24 0.45 -17.41
CA GLN A 251 -15.07 1.84 -16.94
C GLN A 251 -13.61 2.25 -16.65
N ASN A 252 -12.64 1.62 -17.30
CA ASN A 252 -11.23 1.99 -17.14
C ASN A 252 -10.84 3.10 -18.12
N VAL A 253 -9.80 3.86 -17.77
CA VAL A 253 -9.19 4.87 -18.62
C VAL A 253 -7.79 4.43 -19.00
N PHE A 254 -7.50 4.35 -20.30
CA PHE A 254 -6.18 4.06 -20.84
C PHE A 254 -5.69 5.25 -21.67
N GLU A 255 -4.67 5.93 -21.19
CA GLU A 255 -4.16 7.18 -21.78
C GLU A 255 -2.65 7.13 -22.06
N SER A 256 -2.26 7.48 -23.29
CA SER A 256 -0.83 7.68 -23.62
C SER A 256 0.06 6.46 -23.36
N ASN A 257 -0.48 5.26 -23.55
CA ASN A 257 0.26 4.00 -23.48
C ASN A 257 0.75 3.58 -24.87
N ASP A 258 1.80 2.77 -24.95
CA ASP A 258 2.14 2.13 -26.23
C ASP A 258 1.02 1.14 -26.59
N ASP A 259 0.74 0.16 -25.74
CA ASP A 259 -0.43 -0.70 -25.84
C ASP A 259 -1.37 -0.45 -24.66
N ALA A 260 -2.55 0.12 -24.90
CA ALA A 260 -3.53 0.30 -23.83
C ALA A 260 -4.06 -1.06 -23.33
N ILE A 261 -4.65 -1.86 -24.21
CA ILE A 261 -5.14 -3.20 -23.90
C ILE A 261 -4.60 -4.19 -24.93
N TRP A 262 -3.95 -5.24 -24.45
CA TRP A 262 -3.43 -6.33 -25.26
C TRP A 262 -3.89 -7.68 -24.73
N ILE A 263 -4.67 -8.44 -25.50
CA ILE A 263 -5.17 -9.73 -25.04
C ILE A 263 -4.87 -10.89 -25.98
N LEU A 264 -4.47 -12.01 -25.38
CA LEU A 264 -4.16 -13.26 -26.07
C LEU A 264 -4.97 -14.41 -25.49
N ARG A 265 -5.76 -15.11 -26.32
CA ARG A 265 -6.57 -16.27 -25.88
C ARG A 265 -7.49 -15.90 -24.69
N MET A 266 -8.18 -14.77 -24.79
CA MET A 266 -9.16 -14.32 -23.79
C MET A 266 -10.55 -14.83 -24.15
N ASN A 267 -11.21 -15.54 -23.24
CA ASN A 267 -12.54 -16.09 -23.51
C ASN A 267 -13.62 -15.53 -22.60
N PHE A 268 -14.84 -15.38 -23.11
CA PHE A 268 -16.00 -14.93 -22.32
C PHE A 268 -15.72 -13.64 -21.51
N THR A 269 -14.95 -12.71 -22.09
CA THR A 269 -14.53 -11.48 -21.42
C THR A 269 -15.34 -10.30 -21.94
N THR A 270 -15.74 -9.38 -21.06
CA THR A 270 -16.39 -8.13 -21.46
C THR A 270 -15.43 -6.96 -21.35
N PHE A 271 -15.29 -6.18 -22.42
CA PHE A 271 -14.71 -4.84 -22.42
C PHE A 271 -15.83 -3.83 -22.59
N GLU A 272 -16.16 -3.10 -21.52
CA GLU A 272 -17.32 -2.21 -21.50
C GLU A 272 -17.02 -0.83 -20.95
N ASN A 273 -17.49 0.20 -21.65
CA ASN A 273 -17.46 1.59 -21.16
C ASN A 273 -16.05 2.11 -20.80
N ASN A 274 -15.00 1.55 -21.39
CA ASN A 274 -13.63 2.03 -21.22
C ASN A 274 -13.36 3.22 -22.14
N THR A 275 -12.49 4.12 -21.71
CA THR A 275 -11.99 5.23 -22.53
C THR A 275 -10.52 4.98 -22.88
N LEU A 276 -10.22 4.82 -24.16
CA LEU A 276 -8.86 4.56 -24.67
C LEU A 276 -8.44 5.72 -25.55
N ARG A 277 -7.46 6.52 -25.10
CA ARG A 277 -7.05 7.73 -25.81
C ARG A 277 -5.54 7.95 -25.91
N PHE A 278 -5.10 8.52 -27.02
CA PHE A 278 -3.70 8.90 -27.24
C PHE A 278 -2.69 7.75 -27.13
N ASN A 279 -3.14 6.50 -27.33
CA ASN A 279 -2.27 5.33 -27.27
C ASN A 279 -1.71 4.98 -28.66
N ILE A 280 -0.60 4.25 -28.75
CA ILE A 280 -0.18 3.71 -30.05
C ILE A 280 -1.19 2.65 -30.50
N ASN A 281 -1.50 1.68 -29.64
CA ASN A 281 -2.56 0.70 -29.85
C ASN A 281 -3.61 0.82 -28.73
N GLY A 282 -4.87 1.00 -29.10
CA GLY A 282 -5.99 1.07 -28.15
C GLY A 282 -6.36 -0.32 -27.63
N LEU A 283 -6.93 -1.16 -28.47
CA LEU A 283 -7.32 -2.53 -28.09
C LEU A 283 -6.87 -3.54 -29.15
N PHE A 284 -6.01 -4.48 -28.76
CA PHE A 284 -5.63 -5.62 -29.59
C PHE A 284 -6.23 -6.91 -29.05
N ILE A 285 -6.89 -7.68 -29.92
CA ILE A 285 -7.48 -8.99 -29.64
C ILE A 285 -6.92 -10.03 -30.61
N ASP A 286 -6.28 -11.07 -30.06
CA ASP A 286 -5.80 -12.24 -30.83
C ASP A 286 -6.93 -13.22 -31.19
N PHE A 287 -6.77 -13.88 -32.33
CA PHE A 287 -7.75 -14.71 -33.02
C PHE A 287 -8.22 -15.93 -32.23
N ARG A 288 -7.47 -16.31 -31.19
CA ARG A 288 -7.82 -17.43 -30.30
C ARG A 288 -8.72 -16.98 -29.15
N SER A 289 -9.04 -15.70 -29.07
CA SER A 289 -9.96 -15.12 -28.10
C SER A 289 -11.41 -15.28 -28.60
N ASN A 290 -12.25 -15.94 -27.80
CA ASN A 290 -13.61 -16.31 -28.17
C ASN A 290 -14.64 -15.73 -27.20
N GLU A 291 -15.81 -15.40 -27.73
CA GLU A 291 -16.96 -14.90 -26.98
C GLU A 291 -16.63 -13.64 -26.17
N THR A 292 -15.60 -12.91 -26.61
CA THR A 292 -15.21 -11.63 -26.06
C THR A 292 -16.10 -10.53 -26.63
N GLN A 293 -16.66 -9.71 -25.76
CA GLN A 293 -17.57 -8.63 -26.11
C GLN A 293 -16.87 -7.29 -25.92
N VAL A 294 -16.87 -6.46 -26.96
CA VAL A 294 -16.39 -5.08 -26.87
C VAL A 294 -17.59 -4.17 -27.14
N ARG A 295 -18.05 -3.44 -26.12
CA ARG A 295 -19.25 -2.59 -26.22
C ARG A 295 -19.10 -1.27 -25.47
N TRP A 296 -19.62 -0.20 -26.06
CA TRP A 296 -19.67 1.14 -25.44
C TRP A 296 -18.30 1.72 -25.03
N ASN A 297 -17.20 1.25 -25.63
CA ASN A 297 -15.88 1.82 -25.40
C ASN A 297 -15.68 3.05 -26.28
N THR A 298 -14.96 4.05 -25.76
CA THR A 298 -14.65 5.29 -26.47
C THR A 298 -13.16 5.30 -26.86
N PHE A 299 -12.87 5.36 -28.17
CA PHE A 299 -11.52 5.40 -28.71
C PHE A 299 -11.23 6.80 -29.30
N ILE A 300 -10.19 7.48 -28.82
CA ILE A 300 -9.88 8.87 -29.20
C ILE A 300 -8.40 8.99 -29.55
N ASP A 301 -8.07 9.39 -30.78
CA ASP A 301 -6.70 9.75 -31.18
C ASP A 301 -5.64 8.69 -30.83
N ASN A 302 -5.96 7.41 -30.95
CA ASN A 302 -4.95 6.34 -30.91
C ASN A 302 -4.39 6.11 -32.33
N ASP A 303 -3.12 5.70 -32.47
CA ASP A 303 -2.56 5.38 -33.80
C ASP A 303 -3.31 4.19 -34.42
N GLN A 304 -3.68 3.21 -33.59
CA GLN A 304 -4.58 2.10 -33.92
C GLN A 304 -5.67 2.01 -32.84
N ASN A 305 -6.94 2.31 -33.18
CA ASN A 305 -8.02 2.31 -32.19
C ASN A 305 -8.33 0.91 -31.65
N ALA A 306 -8.73 -0.02 -32.51
CA ALA A 306 -9.00 -1.41 -32.14
C ALA A 306 -8.63 -2.35 -33.30
N VAL A 307 -8.01 -3.48 -32.97
CA VAL A 307 -7.56 -4.52 -33.91
C VAL A 307 -8.02 -5.88 -33.39
N ASP A 308 -8.79 -6.58 -34.22
CA ASP A 308 -9.04 -8.02 -34.13
C ASP A 308 -8.25 -8.65 -35.28
N ASP A 309 -7.29 -9.52 -34.96
CA ASP A 309 -6.40 -10.11 -35.96
C ASP A 309 -7.06 -11.26 -36.77
N GLY A 310 -8.30 -11.64 -36.44
CA GLY A 310 -9.28 -12.13 -37.42
C GLY A 310 -8.97 -13.47 -38.12
N GLU A 311 -8.13 -14.36 -37.59
CA GLU A 311 -8.00 -15.72 -38.14
C GLU A 311 -9.25 -16.57 -37.83
N PHE A 312 -10.26 -16.46 -38.71
CA PHE A 312 -11.46 -17.30 -38.93
C PHE A 312 -11.71 -18.47 -37.96
N ILE A 313 -12.04 -18.20 -36.70
CA ILE A 313 -12.88 -19.06 -35.87
C ILE A 313 -13.78 -18.13 -35.04
N SER A 314 -15.09 -18.39 -35.07
CA SER A 314 -16.15 -17.54 -34.53
C SER A 314 -15.91 -17.10 -33.08
N SER A 315 -16.11 -15.81 -32.75
CA SER A 315 -17.11 -15.33 -31.76
C SER A 315 -16.83 -13.96 -31.13
N SER A 316 -15.68 -13.32 -31.36
CA SER A 316 -15.44 -11.95 -30.86
C SER A 316 -16.25 -10.93 -31.67
N LYS A 317 -17.09 -10.14 -31.00
CA LYS A 317 -17.88 -9.08 -31.64
C LYS A 317 -17.38 -7.73 -31.13
N ILE A 318 -16.63 -7.02 -31.97
CA ILE A 318 -16.43 -5.59 -31.80
C ILE A 318 -17.74 -4.90 -32.22
N LEU A 319 -18.55 -4.50 -31.24
CA LEU A 319 -19.73 -3.69 -31.47
C LEU A 319 -19.30 -2.22 -31.37
N VAL A 320 -18.99 -1.61 -32.52
CA VAL A 320 -18.67 -0.17 -32.63
C VAL A 320 -19.94 0.67 -32.55
#